data_AF-A0A0L0F3E2-F1
#
_entry.id   AF-A0A0L0F3E2-F1
#
_cell.length_a   1.000
_cell.length_b   1.000
_cell.length_c   1.000
_cell.angle_alpha   90.00
_cell.angle_beta   90.00
_cell.angle_gamma   90.00
#
_symmetry.space_group_name_H-M   'P 1'
#
loop_
_entity.id
_entity.type
_entity.pdbx_description
1 polymer ?
#
loop_
_entity_poly.entity_id
_entity_poly.type
_entity_poly.pdbx_seq_one_letter_code
_entity_poly.pdbx_strand_id
1 'polypeptide(L)'
;MPVTCKCGGVCCFKCGAQWHEPVACDMLKKWVQKCHDDSETAHWINANTKVGEECPKCQVTIEKNGGCNHMVCKSAVCKHEFCWVCMGDWLPHGSAWYNCARFDEKDTKDVRENAN
;
A
#
# COMPACT_ATOMS: atom_id res chain seq x y z
N MET A 1 14.67 -12.75 -17.41
CA MET A 1 14.61 -12.46 -18.87
C MET A 1 13.15 -12.39 -19.26
N PRO A 2 12.70 -11.25 -19.81
CA PRO A 2 11.33 -11.10 -20.28
C PRO A 2 11.15 -11.84 -21.60
N VAL A 3 9.97 -12.42 -21.81
CA VAL A 3 9.51 -12.94 -23.11
C VAL A 3 8.15 -12.37 -23.42
N THR A 4 7.91 -12.03 -24.68
CA THR A 4 6.69 -11.38 -25.14
C THR A 4 5.84 -12.37 -25.93
N CYS A 5 4.58 -12.54 -25.53
CA CYS A 5 3.61 -13.34 -26.25
C CYS A 5 3.06 -12.57 -27.46
N LYS A 6 2.53 -13.28 -28.46
CA LYS A 6 1.85 -12.66 -29.62
C LYS A 6 0.66 -11.78 -29.23
N CYS A 7 0.04 -12.02 -28.07
CA CYS A 7 -1.02 -11.17 -27.52
C CYS A 7 -0.51 -9.89 -26.84
N GLY A 8 0.81 -9.65 -26.79
CA GLY A 8 1.42 -8.48 -26.16
C GLY A 8 1.78 -8.65 -24.68
N GLY A 9 1.37 -9.75 -24.02
CA GLY A 9 1.73 -10.02 -22.63
C GLY A 9 3.22 -10.31 -22.45
N VAL A 10 3.83 -9.78 -21.38
CA VAL A 10 5.24 -10.01 -21.02
C VAL A 10 5.34 -10.85 -19.75
N CYS A 11 6.06 -11.96 -19.82
CA CYS A 11 6.30 -12.84 -18.68
C CYS A 11 7.78 -13.14 -18.50
N CYS A 12 8.15 -13.64 -17.32
CA CYS A 12 9.50 -14.10 -17.05
C CYS A 12 9.68 -15.52 -17.59
N PHE A 13 10.67 -15.71 -18.46
CA PHE A 13 10.97 -17.04 -19.02
C PHE A 13 11.30 -18.10 -17.96
N LYS A 14 11.92 -17.70 -16.85
CA LYS A 14 12.40 -18.62 -15.82
C LYS A 14 11.29 -19.18 -14.93
N CYS A 15 10.33 -18.34 -14.54
CA CYS A 15 9.30 -18.72 -13.56
C CYS A 15 7.87 -18.69 -14.12
N GLY A 16 7.67 -18.22 -15.36
CA GLY A 16 6.35 -18.13 -16.00
C GLY A 16 5.42 -17.04 -15.46
N ALA A 17 5.78 -16.38 -14.35
CA ALA A 17 5.00 -15.26 -13.80
C ALA A 17 5.05 -14.03 -14.71
N GLN A 18 4.12 -13.07 -14.49
CA GLN A 18 4.19 -11.75 -15.12
C GLN A 18 5.58 -11.13 -14.90
N TRP A 19 6.03 -10.34 -15.87
CA TRP A 19 7.32 -9.67 -15.73
C TRP A 19 7.41 -8.87 -14.43
N HIS A 20 8.49 -9.10 -13.67
CA HIS A 20 8.53 -8.78 -12.25
C HIS A 20 9.84 -8.08 -11.82
N GLU A 21 10.48 -7.33 -12.73
CA GLU A 21 11.56 -6.42 -12.32
C GLU A 21 11.02 -5.30 -11.42
N PRO A 22 11.76 -4.88 -10.38
CA PRO A 22 13.15 -5.22 -10.06
C PRO A 22 13.33 -6.50 -9.20
N VAL A 23 12.26 -7.23 -8.92
CA VAL A 23 12.25 -8.35 -7.96
C VAL A 23 12.79 -9.63 -8.58
N ALA A 24 13.61 -10.39 -7.85
CA ALA A 24 14.10 -11.70 -8.30
C ALA A 24 13.02 -12.80 -8.21
N CYS A 25 13.09 -13.83 -9.07
CA CYS A 25 12.08 -14.90 -9.13
C CYS A 25 11.82 -15.57 -7.76
N ASP A 26 12.88 -15.86 -7.01
CA ASP A 26 12.76 -16.55 -5.73
C ASP A 26 12.04 -15.69 -4.67
N MET A 27 12.30 -14.39 -4.69
CA MET A 27 11.64 -13.44 -3.78
C MET A 27 10.17 -13.27 -4.14
N LEU A 28 9.85 -13.17 -5.44
CA LEU A 28 8.47 -13.15 -5.90
C LEU A 28 7.71 -14.40 -5.44
N LYS A 29 8.30 -15.58 -5.59
CA LYS A 29 7.68 -16.85 -5.17
C LYS A 29 7.38 -16.86 -3.67
N LYS A 30 8.33 -16.45 -2.84
CA LYS A 30 8.14 -16.34 -1.39
C LYS A 30 7.06 -15.33 -1.02
N TRP A 31 7.04 -14.19 -1.71
CA TRP A 31 6.05 -13.14 -1.49
C TRP A 31 4.64 -13.61 -1.83
N VAL A 32 4.45 -14.23 -3.00
CA VAL A 32 3.15 -14.79 -3.41
C VAL A 32 2.67 -15.86 -2.43
N GLN A 33 3.56 -16.76 -2.00
CA GLN A 33 3.22 -17.76 -0.98
C GLN A 33 2.77 -17.11 0.32
N LYS A 34 3.52 -16.12 0.82
CA LYS A 34 3.17 -15.38 2.03
C LYS A 34 1.82 -14.67 1.90
N CYS A 35 1.54 -14.04 0.75
CA CYS A 35 0.26 -13.38 0.52
C CYS A 35 -0.93 -14.35 0.49
N HIS A 36 -0.72 -15.58 0.01
CA HIS A 36 -1.73 -16.63 0.08
C HIS A 36 -1.99 -17.03 1.54
N ASP A 37 -0.92 -17.20 2.33
CA ASP A 37 -1.01 -17.66 3.71
C ASP A 37 -1.55 -16.58 4.67
N ASP A 38 -1.25 -15.30 4.41
CA ASP A 38 -1.74 -14.15 5.19
C ASP A 38 -3.20 -13.76 4.84
N SER A 39 -3.86 -14.47 3.91
CA SER A 39 -5.11 -14.00 3.29
C SER A 39 -6.31 -13.91 4.25
N GLU A 40 -6.43 -14.77 5.26
CA GLU A 40 -7.57 -14.71 6.19
C GLU A 40 -7.36 -13.69 7.32
N THR A 41 -6.16 -13.61 7.90
CA THR A 41 -5.87 -12.67 9.00
C THR A 41 -5.71 -11.23 8.50
N ALA A 42 -5.03 -11.01 7.36
CA ALA A 42 -4.86 -9.67 6.81
C ALA A 42 -6.17 -9.12 6.23
N HIS A 43 -7.03 -9.97 5.66
CA HIS A 43 -8.37 -9.54 5.23
C HIS A 43 -9.22 -9.15 6.43
N TRP A 44 -9.23 -9.94 7.51
CA TRP A 44 -9.98 -9.61 8.72
C TRP A 44 -9.48 -8.31 9.37
N ILE A 45 -8.16 -8.09 9.51
CA ILE A 45 -7.59 -6.85 10.08
C ILE A 45 -7.86 -5.65 9.17
N ASN A 46 -7.71 -5.79 7.85
CA ASN A 46 -7.97 -4.70 6.90
C ASN A 46 -9.47 -4.37 6.80
N ALA A 47 -10.36 -5.34 7.03
CA ALA A 47 -11.81 -5.15 7.02
C ALA A 47 -12.39 -4.70 8.37
N ASN A 48 -11.76 -5.04 9.49
CA ASN A 48 -12.31 -4.81 10.84
C ASN A 48 -11.45 -3.90 11.73
N THR A 49 -10.20 -3.61 11.38
CA THR A 49 -9.27 -2.82 12.20
C THR A 49 -8.69 -1.62 11.45
N LYS A 50 -9.01 -1.46 10.17
CA LYS A 50 -8.79 -0.17 9.54
C LYS A 50 -9.69 0.85 10.22
N VAL A 51 -9.04 1.78 10.91
CA VAL A 51 -9.36 3.21 10.92
C VAL A 51 -9.29 3.74 9.46
N GLY A 52 -10.02 3.08 8.58
CA GLY A 52 -10.30 3.42 7.19
C GLY A 52 -11.81 3.41 7.17
N GLU A 53 -12.46 4.48 6.79
CA GLU A 53 -12.14 5.28 5.63
C GLU A 53 -12.43 6.71 6.03
N GLU A 54 -11.69 7.29 6.97
CA GLU A 54 -12.06 8.58 7.55
C GLU A 54 -10.98 9.63 7.28
N CYS A 55 -11.39 10.86 6.99
CA CYS A 55 -10.44 11.94 6.78
C CYS A 55 -9.62 12.16 8.07
N PRO A 56 -8.27 12.19 8.02
CA PRO A 56 -7.43 12.32 9.22
C PRO A 56 -7.68 13.62 10.00
N LYS A 57 -8.29 14.62 9.35
CA LYS A 57 -8.57 15.93 9.94
C LYS A 57 -9.97 16.07 10.53
N CYS A 58 -10.98 15.44 9.93
CA CYS A 58 -12.39 15.68 10.28
C CYS A 58 -13.24 14.41 10.37
N GLN A 59 -12.62 13.24 10.25
CA GLN A 59 -13.19 11.91 10.45
C GLN A 59 -14.42 11.55 9.61
N VAL A 60 -14.77 12.36 8.61
CA VAL A 60 -15.81 12.00 7.64
C VAL A 60 -15.35 10.85 6.77
N THR A 61 -16.27 9.93 6.49
CA THR A 61 -16.07 8.79 5.61
C THR A 61 -15.69 9.21 4.18
N ILE A 62 -14.67 8.57 3.62
CA ILE A 62 -14.02 8.88 2.34
C ILE A 62 -13.84 7.61 1.50
N GLU A 63 -14.62 7.47 0.44
CA GLU A 63 -14.42 6.37 -0.50
C GLU A 63 -13.24 6.65 -1.46
N LYS A 64 -12.38 5.65 -1.66
CA LYS A 64 -11.27 5.73 -2.60
C LYS A 64 -11.76 5.59 -4.05
N ASN A 65 -11.96 6.71 -4.74
CA ASN A 65 -12.46 6.74 -6.11
C ASN A 65 -11.35 6.71 -7.19
N GLY A 66 -10.38 5.79 -7.09
CA GLY A 66 -9.39 5.59 -8.16
C GLY A 66 -8.02 5.06 -7.73
N GLY A 67 -7.06 5.12 -8.66
CA GLY A 67 -5.68 4.64 -8.49
C GLY A 67 -4.70 5.64 -7.88
N CYS A 68 -5.09 6.91 -7.68
CA CYS A 68 -4.21 7.93 -7.10
C CYS A 68 -4.16 7.82 -5.57
N ASN A 69 -2.97 8.00 -4.99
CA ASN A 69 -2.79 8.05 -3.53
C ASN A 69 -2.91 9.47 -2.95
N HIS A 70 -2.93 10.51 -3.79
CA HIS A 70 -3.28 11.87 -3.39
C HIS A 70 -4.79 11.96 -3.21
N MET A 71 -5.23 12.26 -1.99
CA MET A 71 -6.65 12.40 -1.68
C MET A 71 -6.97 13.79 -1.18
N VAL A 72 -8.13 14.28 -1.59
CA VAL A 72 -8.69 15.55 -1.12
C VAL A 72 -10.01 15.24 -0.43
N CYS A 73 -10.15 15.69 0.82
CA CYS A 73 -11.38 15.51 1.58
C CYS A 73 -12.55 16.19 0.86
N LYS A 74 -13.61 15.44 0.56
CA LYS A 74 -14.81 15.95 -0.14
C LYS A 74 -15.68 16.86 0.73
N SER A 75 -15.46 16.88 2.05
CA SER A 75 -16.21 17.77 2.94
C SER A 75 -15.87 19.23 2.64
N ALA A 76 -16.90 20.01 2.33
CA ALA A 76 -16.79 21.41 1.93
C ALA A 76 -16.09 22.28 2.99
N VAL A 77 -16.17 21.90 4.26
CA VAL A 77 -15.56 22.61 5.40
C VAL A 77 -14.13 22.17 5.69
N CYS A 78 -13.67 21.03 5.16
CA CYS A 78 -12.34 20.49 5.46
C CYS A 78 -11.37 20.70 4.30
N LYS A 79 -11.70 20.17 3.11
CA LYS A 79 -10.87 20.22 1.88
C LYS A 79 -9.39 19.85 2.08
N HIS A 80 -9.07 19.09 3.12
CA HIS A 80 -7.71 18.72 3.45
C HIS A 80 -7.14 17.72 2.44
N GLU A 81 -5.87 17.89 2.08
CA GLU A 81 -5.15 17.03 1.15
C GLU A 81 -4.16 16.14 1.89
N PHE A 82 -4.27 14.83 1.69
CA PHE A 82 -3.49 13.83 2.41
C PHE A 82 -3.15 12.63 1.52
N CYS A 83 -2.24 11.78 1.99
CA CYS A 83 -1.85 10.56 1.34
C CYS A 83 -2.68 9.37 1.84
N TRP A 84 -3.26 8.60 0.92
CA TRP A 84 -4.04 7.40 1.27
C TRP A 84 -3.20 6.30 1.94
N VAL A 85 -1.89 6.28 1.70
CA VAL A 85 -1.02 5.22 2.19
C VAL A 85 -0.65 5.46 3.65
N CYS A 86 -0.15 6.65 3.97
CA CYS A 86 0.32 6.98 5.32
C CYS A 86 -0.67 7.81 6.15
N MET A 87 -1.78 8.26 5.57
CA MET A 87 -2.76 9.19 6.18
C MET A 87 -2.17 10.55 6.63
N GLY A 88 -0.95 10.88 6.23
CA GLY A 88 -0.31 12.17 6.52
C GLY A 88 -0.54 13.22 5.43
N ASP A 89 -0.15 14.47 5.73
CA ASP A 89 -0.27 15.62 4.83
C ASP A 89 0.32 15.34 3.44
N TRP A 90 -0.38 15.77 2.39
CA TRP A 90 0.12 15.59 1.03
C TRP A 90 1.28 16.53 0.70
N LEU A 91 1.28 17.76 1.23
CA LEU A 91 2.25 18.81 0.90
C LEU A 91 3.74 18.39 0.92
N PRO A 92 4.26 17.64 1.91
CA PRO A 92 5.65 17.23 1.92
C PRO A 92 5.99 16.09 0.93
N HIS A 93 5.00 15.41 0.36
CA HIS A 93 5.24 14.30 -0.57
C HIS A 93 5.96 14.78 -1.84
N GLY A 94 7.02 14.08 -2.22
CA GLY A 94 7.88 14.45 -3.35
C GLY A 94 9.04 15.40 -3.00
N SER A 95 9.12 15.87 -1.75
CA SER A 95 10.30 16.59 -1.26
C SER A 95 11.44 15.63 -0.93
N ALA A 96 12.69 16.11 -1.00
CA ALA A 96 13.87 15.29 -0.73
C ALA A 96 13.99 14.83 0.74
N TRP A 97 13.32 15.52 1.67
CA TRP A 97 13.41 15.29 3.11
C TRP A 97 12.27 14.42 3.66
N TYR A 98 11.22 14.17 2.88
CA TYR A 98 10.06 13.38 3.30
C TYR A 98 9.95 12.08 2.49
N ASN A 99 9.86 10.95 3.19
CA ASN A 99 9.82 9.63 2.57
C ASN A 99 8.64 8.80 3.08
N CYS A 100 7.53 8.79 2.33
CA CYS A 100 6.35 7.98 2.67
C CYS A 100 6.61 6.46 2.60
N ALA A 101 7.52 6.03 1.73
CA ALA A 101 7.80 4.60 1.49
C ALA A 101 8.82 3.99 2.48
N ARG A 102 9.26 4.74 3.49
CA ARG A 102 10.29 4.27 4.42
C ARG A 102 9.66 3.47 5.55
N PHE A 103 10.15 2.26 5.75
CA PHE A 103 9.91 1.49 6.95
C PHE A 103 10.86 1.98 8.05
N ASP A 104 10.33 2.46 9.18
CA ASP A 104 11.12 2.73 10.39
C ASP A 104 10.93 1.58 11.38
N GLU A 105 12.04 1.01 11.85
CA GLU A 105 12.00 -0.13 12.79
C GLU A 105 11.37 0.24 14.13
N LYS A 106 11.39 1.54 14.50
CA LYS A 106 10.82 2.03 15.76
C LYS A 106 9.30 1.86 15.81
N ASP A 107 8.61 2.12 14.70
CA ASP A 107 7.15 2.03 14.60
C ASP A 107 6.62 0.60 14.84
N THR A 108 7.45 -0.43 14.64
CA THR A 108 7.07 -1.83 14.87
C THR A 108 7.24 -2.32 16.30
N LYS A 109 8.01 -1.62 17.12
CA LYS A 109 8.17 -1.94 18.55
C LYS A 109 6.94 -1.50 19.33
N ASP A 110 6.43 -0.30 19.05
CA ASP A 110 5.26 0.26 19.73
C ASP A 110 3.97 -0.56 19.47
N VAL A 111 3.84 -1.19 18.30
CA VAL A 111 2.70 -2.08 17.99
C VAL A 111 2.78 -3.41 18.76
N ARG A 112 3.99 -3.94 18.98
CA ARG A 112 4.19 -5.20 19.70
C ARG A 112 4.08 -5.04 21.22
N GLU A 113 4.48 -3.88 21.75
CA GLU A 113 4.42 -3.59 23.18
C GLU A 113 3.00 -3.24 23.66
N ASN A 114 2.15 -2.66 22.81
CA ASN A 114 0.74 -2.38 23.13
C ASN A 114 -0.23 -3.56 22.91
N ALA A 115 0.28 -4.74 22.50
CA ALA A 115 -0.50 -5.96 22.28
C ALA A 115 -0.40 -6.96 23.45
N ASN A 116 0.19 -6.56 24.58
CA ASN A 116 0.26 -7.33 25.83
C ASN A 116 -0.47 -6.62 26.97
#